data_AF-A0A2R6AM37-F1
#
_entry.id   AF-A0A2R6AM37-F1
#
_cell.length_a   1.000
_cell.length_b   1.000
_cell.length_c   1.000
_cell.angle_alpha   90.00
_cell.angle_beta   90.00
_cell.angle_gamma   90.00
#
_symmetry.space_group_name_H-M   'P 1'
#
loop_
_entity.id
_entity.type
_entity.pdbx_description
1 polymer ?
#
loop_
_entity_poly.entity_id
_entity_poly.type
_entity_poly.pdbx_seq_one_letter_code
_entity_poly.pdbx_strand_id
1 'polypeptide(L)'
;MSNNILLFPINKQFTGKCGKIHKVEFKKILIGKGVFDDLPIILKEFYGNSQFLLVGDKITTELFVNKIVNAFSLPPNTCVINGATMEEVQRVATQLFKGVIPVAIGGGSVIDVVKLASYIKNIPFVSVPTSPSHDGIISGTASILVNGKKTTQKAKPPEVALLDTVVLASAPKRLISAGYGDVLVKFTSLKDWQLSNMDTGEFYCEDSVSISDRVL
;
A
#
# COMPACT_ATOMS: atom_id res chain seq x y z
N MET A 1 6.09 -16.39 -18.20
CA MET A 1 5.06 -15.86 -17.27
C MET A 1 4.31 -17.02 -16.65
N SER A 2 4.91 -17.67 -15.67
CA SER A 2 4.31 -18.86 -15.04
C SER A 2 4.96 -19.08 -13.68
N ASN A 3 4.51 -18.31 -12.68
CA ASN A 3 4.81 -18.51 -11.26
C ASN A 3 3.68 -17.89 -10.44
N ASN A 4 2.70 -18.69 -10.01
CA ASN A 4 1.72 -18.42 -8.95
C ASN A 4 1.42 -16.94 -8.65
N ILE A 5 0.99 -16.17 -9.66
CA ILE A 5 0.53 -14.80 -9.45
C ILE A 5 -0.95 -14.88 -9.06
N LEU A 6 -1.25 -14.64 -7.79
CA LEU A 6 -2.62 -14.46 -7.36
C LEU A 6 -3.08 -13.09 -7.83
N LEU A 7 -4.01 -13.09 -8.79
CA LEU A 7 -4.61 -11.89 -9.34
C LEU A 7 -6.00 -11.71 -8.73
N PHE A 8 -6.18 -10.67 -7.93
CA PHE A 8 -7.50 -10.27 -7.48
C PHE A 8 -8.02 -9.16 -8.41
N PRO A 9 -9.05 -9.41 -9.23
CA PRO A 9 -9.72 -8.34 -9.96
C PRO A 9 -10.53 -7.54 -8.95
N ILE A 10 -10.11 -6.31 -8.75
CA ILE A 10 -10.74 -5.39 -7.83
C ILE A 10 -11.11 -4.15 -8.63
N ASN A 11 -12.34 -3.68 -8.43
CA ASN A 11 -12.96 -2.38 -8.73
C ASN A 11 -14.50 -2.62 -8.71
N LYS A 12 -14.97 -3.39 -7.72
CA LYS A 12 -16.35 -3.85 -7.62
C LYS A 12 -17.04 -3.08 -6.52
N GLN A 13 -18.26 -2.66 -6.83
CA GLN A 13 -19.21 -2.15 -5.88
C GLN A 13 -20.25 -3.24 -5.62
N PHE A 14 -20.55 -3.50 -4.36
CA PHE A 14 -21.55 -4.50 -3.98
C PHE A 14 -22.31 -4.04 -2.74
N THR A 15 -23.55 -4.47 -2.61
CA THR A 15 -24.35 -4.25 -1.40
C THR A 15 -24.03 -5.36 -0.41
N GLY A 16 -23.50 -4.99 0.75
CA GLY A 16 -23.21 -5.93 1.83
C GLY A 16 -24.47 -6.36 2.57
N LYS A 17 -24.37 -7.45 3.34
CA LYS A 17 -25.40 -7.91 4.28
C LYS A 17 -25.78 -6.86 5.31
N CYS A 18 -24.85 -5.94 5.61
CA CYS A 18 -25.09 -4.80 6.50
C CYS A 18 -25.92 -3.67 5.84
N GLY A 19 -26.45 -3.87 4.63
CA GLY A 19 -27.28 -2.89 3.91
C GLY A 19 -26.52 -1.69 3.32
N LYS A 20 -25.20 -1.61 3.51
CA LYS A 20 -24.37 -0.55 2.93
C LYS A 20 -23.74 -1.00 1.62
N ILE A 21 -23.41 0.00 0.80
CA ILE A 21 -22.64 -0.19 -0.41
C ILE A 21 -21.15 -0.20 -0.06
N HIS A 22 -20.48 -1.31 -0.40
CA HIS A 22 -19.04 -1.44 -0.29
C HIS A 22 -18.41 -1.24 -1.67
N LYS A 23 -17.32 -0.48 -1.71
CA LYS A 23 -16.50 -0.30 -2.90
C LYS A 23 -15.10 -0.76 -2.58
N VAL A 24 -14.56 -1.64 -3.43
CA VAL A 24 -13.16 -2.02 -3.34
C VAL A 24 -12.38 -1.21 -4.38
N GLU A 25 -11.41 -0.43 -3.93
CA GLU A 25 -10.79 0.64 -4.74
C GLU A 25 -9.49 0.23 -5.46
N PHE A 26 -8.90 -0.92 -5.13
CA PHE A 26 -7.77 -1.44 -5.90
C PHE A 26 -8.21 -1.75 -7.33
N LYS A 27 -7.37 -1.57 -8.34
CA LYS A 27 -7.52 -2.18 -9.67
C LYS A 27 -6.93 -3.58 -9.70
N LYS A 28 -5.78 -3.76 -9.04
CA LYS A 28 -5.04 -5.02 -9.08
C LYS A 28 -4.16 -5.23 -7.84
N ILE A 29 -4.15 -6.45 -7.34
CA ILE A 29 -3.15 -6.93 -6.39
C ILE A 29 -2.48 -8.13 -7.05
N LEU A 30 -1.15 -8.09 -7.17
CA LEU A 30 -0.32 -9.17 -7.68
C LEU A 30 0.53 -9.69 -6.51
N ILE A 31 0.38 -10.98 -6.20
CA ILE A 31 1.16 -11.64 -5.14
C ILE A 31 1.85 -12.85 -5.77
N GLY A 32 3.17 -12.95 -5.63
CA GLY A 32 3.91 -14.07 -6.21
C GLY A 32 5.42 -13.89 -6.09
N LYS A 33 6.16 -14.89 -6.56
CA LYS A 33 7.62 -14.86 -6.62
C LYS A 33 8.09 -14.18 -7.91
N GLY A 34 8.99 -13.22 -7.81
CA GLY A 34 9.58 -12.52 -8.96
C GLY A 34 8.68 -11.44 -9.56
N VAL A 35 7.58 -11.09 -8.89
CA VAL A 35 6.65 -10.04 -9.35
C VAL A 35 7.33 -8.67 -9.36
N PHE A 36 8.36 -8.45 -8.53
CA PHE A 36 9.14 -7.21 -8.54
C PHE A 36 9.88 -7.00 -9.87
N ASP A 37 10.44 -8.06 -10.46
CA ASP A 37 11.21 -7.97 -11.70
C ASP A 37 10.33 -7.59 -12.89
N ASP A 38 9.04 -7.95 -12.84
CA ASP A 38 8.03 -7.60 -13.83
C ASP A 38 7.47 -6.18 -13.66
N LEU A 39 7.93 -5.40 -12.67
CA LEU A 39 7.42 -4.06 -12.36
C LEU A 39 7.33 -3.14 -13.60
N PRO A 40 8.37 -2.98 -14.45
CA PRO A 40 8.29 -2.11 -15.63
C PRO A 40 7.22 -2.57 -16.63
N ILE A 41 7.05 -3.88 -16.81
CA ILE A 41 6.07 -4.48 -17.71
C ILE A 41 4.66 -4.21 -17.19
N ILE A 42 4.44 -4.46 -15.89
CA ILE A 42 3.16 -4.24 -15.21
C ILE A 42 2.79 -2.76 -15.26
N LEU A 43 3.72 -1.86 -14.94
CA LEU A 43 3.45 -0.42 -14.98
C LEU A 43 3.06 0.06 -16.39
N LYS A 44 3.72 -0.46 -17.43
CA LYS A 44 3.37 -0.15 -18.82
C LYS A 44 1.98 -0.70 -19.21
N GLU A 45 1.61 -1.88 -18.72
CA GLU A 45 0.27 -2.47 -18.95
C GLU A 45 -0.83 -1.58 -18.35
N PHE A 46 -0.66 -1.12 -17.11
CA PHE A 46 -1.71 -0.37 -16.39
C PHE A 46 -1.71 1.14 -16.68
N TYR A 47 -0.56 1.73 -16.96
CA TYR A 47 -0.38 3.18 -17.07
C TYR A 47 0.18 3.65 -18.42
N GLY A 48 0.46 2.73 -19.35
CA GLY A 48 0.96 3.06 -20.68
C GLY A 48 2.29 3.81 -20.63
N ASN A 49 2.34 4.98 -21.28
CA ASN A 49 3.53 5.83 -21.36
C ASN A 49 3.56 6.95 -20.31
N SER A 50 2.86 6.78 -19.18
CA SER A 50 2.99 7.71 -18.05
C SER A 50 4.44 7.85 -17.59
N GLN A 51 4.77 9.01 -17.04
CA GLN A 51 6.03 9.18 -16.33
C GLN A 51 5.91 8.51 -14.95
N PHE A 52 6.95 7.82 -14.51
CA PHE A 52 6.96 7.19 -13.19
C PHE A 52 7.88 7.93 -12.24
N LEU A 53 7.46 8.06 -10.98
CA LEU A 53 8.30 8.52 -9.88
C LEU A 53 8.49 7.35 -8.90
N LEU A 54 9.67 6.73 -8.93
CA LEU A 54 10.00 5.67 -7.97
C LEU A 54 10.47 6.31 -6.66
N VAL A 55 9.78 6.01 -5.57
CA VAL A 55 10.08 6.57 -4.25
C VAL A 55 10.53 5.45 -3.32
N GLY A 56 11.70 5.61 -2.72
CA GLY A 56 12.27 4.68 -1.73
C GLY A 56 12.86 5.44 -0.54
N ASP A 57 13.24 4.71 0.50
CA ASP A 57 14.20 5.22 1.50
C ASP A 57 15.64 4.90 1.07
N LYS A 58 16.65 5.30 1.85
CA LYS A 58 18.06 5.05 1.50
C LYS A 58 18.35 3.58 1.21
N ILE A 59 17.93 2.68 2.09
CA ILE A 59 18.24 1.24 2.01
C ILE A 59 17.50 0.61 0.83
N THR A 60 16.21 0.88 0.72
CA THR A 60 15.35 0.31 -0.32
C THR A 60 15.69 0.88 -1.70
N THR A 61 16.18 2.11 -1.77
CA THR A 61 16.69 2.69 -3.03
C THR A 61 17.93 1.94 -3.51
N GLU A 62 18.92 1.74 -2.63
CA GLU A 62 20.15 1.02 -2.96
C GLU A 62 19.86 -0.45 -3.34
N LEU A 63 18.94 -1.11 -2.65
CA LEU A 63 18.65 -2.53 -2.84
C LEU A 63 17.69 -2.84 -3.99
N PHE A 64 16.74 -1.96 -4.27
CA PHE A 64 15.62 -2.24 -5.18
C PHE A 64 15.49 -1.19 -6.29
N VAL A 65 15.35 0.10 -5.96
CA VAL A 65 15.08 1.17 -6.95
C VAL A 65 16.21 1.23 -7.99
N ASN A 66 17.46 1.33 -7.56
CA ASN A 66 18.60 1.46 -8.46
C ASN A 66 18.76 0.25 -9.41
N LYS A 67 18.29 -0.93 -9.00
CA LYS A 67 18.36 -2.14 -9.82
C LYS A 67 17.30 -2.16 -10.91
N ILE A 68 16.10 -1.65 -10.62
CA ILE A 68 14.97 -1.74 -11.54
C ILE A 68 14.89 -0.55 -12.51
N VAL A 69 15.48 0.61 -12.18
CA VAL A 69 15.46 1.82 -13.04
C VAL A 69 15.92 1.53 -14.47
N ASN A 70 16.99 0.74 -14.65
CA ASN A 70 17.53 0.41 -15.97
C ASN A 70 16.67 -0.58 -16.78
N ALA A 71 15.69 -1.23 -16.15
CA ALA A 71 14.78 -2.14 -16.82
C ALA A 71 13.61 -1.40 -17.51
N PHE A 72 13.44 -0.09 -17.26
CA PHE A 72 12.44 0.72 -17.94
C PHE A 72 12.93 1.17 -19.31
N SER A 73 12.03 1.15 -20.31
CA SER A 73 12.35 1.69 -21.65
C SER A 73 12.59 3.20 -21.65
N LEU A 74 11.91 3.93 -20.75
CA LEU A 74 12.17 5.35 -20.46
C LEU A 74 12.51 5.45 -18.98
N PRO A 75 13.68 6.01 -18.62
CA PRO A 75 14.13 6.02 -17.23
C PRO A 75 13.15 6.81 -16.35
N PRO A 76 12.65 6.23 -15.25
CA PRO A 76 11.77 6.93 -14.33
C PRO A 76 12.55 7.96 -13.50
N ASN A 77 11.83 8.95 -12.97
CA ASN A 77 12.39 9.81 -11.93
C ASN A 77 12.47 9.03 -10.61
N THR A 78 13.44 9.37 -9.77
CA THR A 78 13.64 8.73 -8.45
C THR A 78 13.63 9.75 -7.33
N CYS A 79 13.05 9.41 -6.18
CA CYS A 79 13.05 10.24 -4.98
C CYS A 79 13.38 9.39 -3.75
N VAL A 80 14.41 9.79 -2.99
CA VAL A 80 14.79 9.12 -1.74
C VAL A 80 14.27 9.93 -0.57
N ILE A 81 13.47 9.33 0.31
CA ILE A 81 12.93 9.95 1.53
C ILE A 81 13.68 9.47 2.78
N ASN A 82 13.64 10.25 3.87
CA ASN A 82 14.34 9.91 5.12
C ASN A 82 13.40 9.51 6.27
N GLY A 83 12.08 9.52 6.06
CA GLY A 83 11.12 9.11 7.07
C GLY A 83 9.69 9.45 6.70
N ALA A 84 8.75 8.96 7.50
CA ALA A 84 7.33 9.23 7.32
C ALA A 84 6.92 10.57 7.96
N THR A 85 7.38 11.69 7.40
CA THR A 85 7.05 13.05 7.90
C THR A 85 6.17 13.81 6.92
N MET A 86 5.44 14.82 7.42
CA MET A 86 4.64 15.69 6.55
C MET A 86 5.51 16.48 5.55
N GLU A 87 6.74 16.81 5.91
CA GLU A 87 7.70 17.46 5.01
C GLU A 87 8.04 16.56 3.81
N GLU A 88 8.32 15.28 4.05
CA GLU A 88 8.59 14.31 2.99
C GLU A 88 7.36 14.07 2.11
N VAL A 89 6.17 14.05 2.71
CA VAL A 89 4.89 14.02 1.97
C VAL A 89 4.78 15.21 1.02
N GLN A 90 5.05 16.42 1.51
CA GLN A 90 5.00 17.63 0.68
C GLN A 90 6.05 17.60 -0.43
N ARG A 91 7.27 17.16 -0.15
CA ARG A 91 8.37 17.05 -1.12
C ARG A 91 8.11 16.00 -2.20
N VAL A 92 7.48 14.88 -1.87
CA VAL A 92 7.00 13.92 -2.88
C VAL A 92 5.86 14.54 -3.67
N ALA A 93 4.90 15.19 -3.00
CA ALA A 93 3.74 15.78 -3.65
C ALA A 93 4.10 16.88 -4.67
N THR A 94 5.14 17.69 -4.45
CA THR A 94 5.56 18.71 -5.44
C THR A 94 6.03 18.12 -6.77
N GLN A 95 6.42 16.85 -6.79
CA GLN A 95 6.83 16.12 -8.00
C GLN A 95 5.67 15.42 -8.71
N LEU A 96 4.46 15.46 -8.13
CA LEU A 96 3.28 14.79 -8.68
C LEU A 96 2.39 15.80 -9.41
N PHE A 97 2.23 15.58 -10.71
CA PHE A 97 1.34 16.31 -11.60
C PHE A 97 0.66 15.33 -12.56
N LYS A 98 -0.33 15.81 -13.32
CA LYS A 98 -1.10 14.97 -14.26
C LYS A 98 -0.14 14.25 -15.22
N GLY A 99 -0.20 12.91 -15.22
CA GLY A 99 0.65 12.06 -16.05
C GLY A 99 1.87 11.46 -15.35
N VAL A 100 2.16 11.85 -14.10
CA VAL A 100 3.16 11.21 -13.24
C VAL A 100 2.48 10.21 -12.31
N ILE A 101 2.91 8.95 -12.34
CA ILE A 101 2.43 7.89 -11.47
C ILE A 101 3.51 7.57 -10.42
N PRO A 102 3.27 7.87 -9.14
CA PRO A 102 4.19 7.50 -8.08
C PRO A 102 4.12 6.01 -7.76
N VAL A 103 5.31 5.44 -7.54
CA VAL A 103 5.51 4.03 -7.19
C VAL A 103 6.31 3.99 -5.88
N ALA A 104 5.66 3.56 -4.81
CA ALA A 104 6.28 3.42 -3.50
C ALA A 104 6.99 2.07 -3.41
N ILE A 105 8.33 2.07 -3.32
CA ILE A 105 9.15 0.87 -3.20
C ILE A 105 9.84 0.92 -1.83
N GLY A 106 9.28 0.21 -0.85
CA GLY A 106 9.88 0.16 0.47
C GLY A 106 8.97 -0.38 1.58
N GLY A 107 9.36 -0.12 2.82
CA GLY A 107 8.54 -0.47 3.99
C GLY A 107 7.32 0.46 4.16
N GLY A 108 6.57 0.25 5.24
CA GLY A 108 5.34 0.99 5.52
C GLY A 108 5.50 2.51 5.54
N SER A 109 6.65 3.02 6.02
CA SER A 109 6.93 4.47 6.03
C SER A 109 7.02 5.09 4.64
N VAL A 110 7.68 4.41 3.68
CA VAL A 110 7.75 4.87 2.29
C VAL A 110 6.37 4.85 1.66
N ILE A 111 5.63 3.76 1.86
CA ILE A 111 4.27 3.62 1.32
C ILE A 111 3.36 4.69 1.87
N ASP A 112 3.39 4.98 3.17
CA ASP A 112 2.53 6.00 3.78
C ASP A 112 2.81 7.41 3.27
N VAL A 113 4.08 7.76 3.05
CA VAL A 113 4.46 9.07 2.48
C VAL A 113 3.90 9.22 1.08
N VAL A 114 4.15 8.23 0.21
CA VAL A 114 3.69 8.27 -1.18
C VAL A 114 2.17 8.23 -1.26
N LYS A 115 1.53 7.38 -0.45
CA LYS A 115 0.08 7.25 -0.36
C LYS A 115 -0.57 8.59 -0.02
N LEU A 116 -0.07 9.27 1.02
CA LEU A 116 -0.62 10.57 1.41
C LEU A 116 -0.31 11.66 0.38
N ALA A 117 0.90 11.70 -0.19
CA ALA A 117 1.25 12.65 -1.25
C ALA A 117 0.34 12.50 -2.48
N SER A 118 0.08 11.24 -2.88
CA SER A 118 -0.79 10.89 -4.00
C SER A 118 -2.25 11.23 -3.71
N TYR A 119 -2.70 11.01 -2.48
CA TYR A 119 -4.02 11.43 -2.01
C TYR A 119 -4.21 12.95 -2.08
N ILE A 120 -3.25 13.73 -1.59
CA ILE A 120 -3.28 15.21 -1.64
C ILE A 120 -3.37 15.71 -3.09
N LYS A 121 -2.68 15.04 -4.02
CA LYS A 121 -2.65 15.41 -5.44
C LYS A 121 -3.77 14.76 -6.27
N ASN A 122 -4.60 13.92 -5.65
CA ASN A 122 -5.64 13.12 -6.31
C ASN A 122 -5.11 12.33 -7.52
N ILE A 123 -3.93 11.72 -7.37
CA ILE A 123 -3.28 10.86 -8.37
C ILE A 123 -3.25 9.43 -7.81
N PRO A 124 -3.52 8.39 -8.62
CA PRO A 124 -3.38 7.01 -8.18
C PRO A 124 -1.90 6.66 -7.96
N PHE A 125 -1.62 5.76 -7.03
CA PHE A 125 -0.26 5.31 -6.76
C PHE A 125 -0.15 3.78 -6.78
N VAL A 126 1.09 3.31 -6.94
CA VAL A 126 1.44 1.89 -6.92
C VAL A 126 2.21 1.57 -5.65
N SER A 127 1.82 0.50 -4.95
CA SER A 127 2.49 0.02 -3.74
C SER A 127 3.35 -1.21 -4.05
N VAL A 128 4.63 -1.15 -3.74
CA VAL A 128 5.60 -2.24 -3.91
C VAL A 128 6.29 -2.48 -2.56
N PRO A 129 5.59 -3.12 -1.60
CA PRO A 129 6.11 -3.31 -0.25
C PRO A 129 7.34 -4.20 -0.21
N THR A 130 8.34 -3.78 0.57
CA THR A 130 9.55 -4.57 0.85
C THR A 130 9.56 -5.17 2.25
N SER A 131 8.55 -4.89 3.07
CA SER A 131 8.38 -5.47 4.41
C SER A 131 6.90 -5.59 4.80
N PRO A 132 6.43 -6.74 5.33
CA PRO A 132 5.05 -6.92 5.73
C PRO A 132 4.83 -6.53 7.21
N SER A 133 5.09 -5.27 7.59
CA SER A 133 5.05 -4.85 9.01
C SER A 133 3.66 -4.49 9.56
N HIS A 134 2.71 -4.18 8.68
CA HIS A 134 1.32 -3.83 9.02
C HIS A 134 0.46 -3.79 7.74
N ASP A 135 -0.86 -3.81 7.89
CA ASP A 135 -1.85 -3.75 6.80
C ASP A 135 -1.83 -2.44 5.98
N GLY A 136 -1.23 -1.39 6.54
CA GLY A 136 -1.02 -0.10 5.88
C GLY A 136 -0.31 -0.19 4.52
N ILE A 137 0.38 -1.27 4.18
CA ILE A 137 0.95 -1.44 2.83
C ILE A 137 -0.11 -1.47 1.71
N ILE A 138 -1.38 -1.75 2.04
CA ILE A 138 -2.52 -1.76 1.13
C ILE A 138 -3.74 -0.98 1.66
N SER A 139 -3.69 -0.36 2.84
CA SER A 139 -4.87 0.32 3.43
C SER A 139 -5.12 1.75 2.88
N GLY A 140 -6.31 2.29 3.18
CA GLY A 140 -6.73 3.67 2.89
C GLY A 140 -6.33 4.72 3.93
N THR A 141 -5.36 4.41 4.81
CA THR A 141 -4.86 5.35 5.82
C THR A 141 -3.34 5.41 5.76
N ALA A 142 -2.75 6.52 6.19
CA ALA A 142 -1.30 6.72 6.25
C ALA A 142 -0.88 7.18 7.64
N SER A 143 0.18 6.60 8.20
CA SER A 143 0.69 6.99 9.51
C SER A 143 1.89 7.91 9.37
N ILE A 144 1.66 9.22 9.57
CA ILE A 144 2.64 10.28 9.30
C ILE A 144 2.98 11.05 10.58
N LEU A 145 4.25 11.40 10.75
CA LEU A 145 4.73 12.28 11.79
C LEU A 145 4.37 13.73 11.46
N VAL A 146 3.50 14.32 12.28
CA VAL A 146 3.08 15.72 12.21
C VAL A 146 3.45 16.38 13.53
N ASN A 147 4.30 17.40 13.49
CA ASN A 147 4.76 18.13 14.68
C ASN A 147 5.30 17.19 15.78
N GLY A 148 6.10 16.19 15.39
CA GLY A 148 6.71 15.22 16.32
C GLY A 148 5.75 14.15 16.85
N LYS A 149 4.48 14.14 16.45
CA LYS A 149 3.50 13.12 16.85
C LYS A 149 3.06 12.28 15.66
N LYS A 150 3.02 10.96 15.84
CA LYS A 150 2.55 10.04 14.81
C LYS A 150 1.03 10.11 14.75
N THR A 151 0.51 10.48 13.59
CA THR A 151 -0.92 10.76 13.39
C THR A 151 -1.42 9.98 12.18
N THR A 152 -2.58 9.34 12.32
CA THR A 152 -3.25 8.67 11.22
C THR A 152 -3.95 9.70 10.33
N GLN A 153 -3.53 9.76 9.07
CA GLN A 153 -4.11 10.60 8.03
C GLN A 153 -5.02 9.76 7.14
N LYS A 154 -6.17 10.35 6.76
CA LYS A 154 -7.03 9.75 5.74
C LYS A 154 -6.32 9.79 4.39
N ALA A 155 -6.35 8.67 3.67
CA ALA A 155 -5.78 8.57 2.33
C ALA A 155 -6.68 7.72 1.43
N LYS A 156 -6.10 7.15 0.36
CA LYS A 156 -6.72 6.13 -0.49
C LYS A 156 -5.81 4.91 -0.55
N PRO A 157 -6.35 3.69 -0.69
CA PRO A 157 -5.56 2.50 -0.95
C PRO A 157 -4.83 2.62 -2.31
N PRO A 158 -3.76 1.83 -2.53
CA PRO A 158 -3.09 1.79 -3.82
C PRO A 158 -4.03 1.35 -4.93
N GLU A 159 -3.81 1.88 -6.13
CA GLU A 159 -4.54 1.41 -7.30
C GLU A 159 -3.99 0.06 -7.76
N VAL A 160 -2.67 -0.13 -7.69
CA VAL A 160 -2.00 -1.41 -7.95
C VAL A 160 -1.04 -1.74 -6.82
N ALA A 161 -1.01 -2.99 -6.37
CA ALA A 161 -0.04 -3.47 -5.38
C ALA A 161 0.72 -4.71 -5.88
N LEU A 162 2.05 -4.72 -5.73
CA LEU A 162 2.93 -5.81 -6.13
C LEU A 162 3.64 -6.37 -4.88
N LEU A 163 3.21 -7.54 -4.44
CA LEU A 163 3.73 -8.21 -3.24
C LEU A 163 4.63 -9.37 -3.68
N ASP A 164 5.92 -9.08 -3.81
CA ASP A 164 6.91 -10.12 -4.09
C ASP A 164 7.21 -10.93 -2.82
N THR A 165 6.86 -12.21 -2.84
CA THR A 165 6.96 -13.05 -1.65
C THR A 165 8.39 -13.31 -1.21
N VAL A 166 9.36 -13.29 -2.13
CA VAL A 166 10.79 -13.45 -1.79
C VAL A 166 11.32 -12.18 -1.16
N VAL A 167 10.94 -11.02 -1.70
CA VAL A 167 11.32 -9.72 -1.11
C VAL A 167 10.72 -9.58 0.29
N LEU A 168 9.43 -9.85 0.46
CA LEU A 168 8.75 -9.76 1.75
C LEU A 168 9.33 -10.73 2.79
N ALA A 169 9.67 -11.97 2.38
CA ALA A 169 10.29 -12.95 3.25
C ALA A 169 11.73 -12.58 3.65
N SER A 170 12.42 -11.75 2.85
CA SER A 170 13.77 -11.26 3.14
C SER A 170 13.81 -10.09 4.12
N ALA A 171 12.65 -9.52 4.46
CA ALA A 171 12.57 -8.39 5.39
C ALA A 171 13.14 -8.74 6.78
N PRO A 172 13.66 -7.74 7.53
CA PRO A 172 14.13 -7.97 8.90
C PRO A 172 13.08 -8.69 9.74
N LYS A 173 13.49 -9.76 10.45
CA LYS A 173 12.58 -10.61 11.25
C LYS A 173 11.66 -9.80 12.17
N ARG A 174 12.18 -8.74 12.79
CA ARG A 174 11.39 -7.83 13.64
C ARG A 174 10.18 -7.24 12.91
N LEU A 175 10.32 -6.85 11.64
CA LEU A 175 9.23 -6.28 10.84
C LEU A 175 8.21 -7.35 10.46
N ILE A 176 8.66 -8.56 10.13
CA ILE A 176 7.75 -9.70 9.88
C ILE A 176 6.94 -10.02 11.15
N SER A 177 7.61 -10.09 12.31
CA SER A 177 6.94 -10.29 13.61
C SER A 177 5.95 -9.18 13.94
N ALA A 178 6.25 -7.93 13.59
CA ALA A 178 5.30 -6.82 13.75
C ALA A 178 4.04 -7.02 12.91
N GLY A 179 4.17 -7.52 11.68
CA GLY A 179 3.02 -7.87 10.82
C GLY A 179 2.12 -8.93 11.43
N TYR A 180 2.69 -9.98 12.04
CA TYR A 180 1.90 -10.95 12.80
C TYR A 180 1.15 -10.30 13.95
N GLY A 181 1.78 -9.38 14.69
CA GLY A 181 1.12 -8.60 15.74
C GLY A 181 -0.07 -7.79 15.21
N ASP A 182 0.08 -7.16 14.05
CA ASP A 182 -0.99 -6.40 13.38
C ASP A 182 -2.15 -7.28 12.90
N VAL A 183 -1.89 -8.55 12.54
CA VAL A 183 -2.96 -9.53 12.27
C VAL A 183 -3.65 -9.94 13.57
N LEU A 184 -2.90 -10.31 14.61
CA LEU A 184 -3.46 -10.81 15.87
C LEU A 184 -4.39 -9.80 16.56
N VAL A 185 -4.06 -8.50 16.52
CA VAL A 185 -4.87 -7.45 17.16
C VAL A 185 -6.27 -7.33 16.53
N LYS A 186 -6.49 -7.82 15.30
CA LYS A 186 -7.83 -7.78 14.69
C LYS A 186 -8.83 -8.59 15.51
N PHE A 187 -8.42 -9.65 16.21
CA PHE A 187 -9.32 -10.40 17.10
C PHE A 187 -9.95 -9.50 18.16
N THR A 188 -9.15 -8.70 18.87
CA THR A 188 -9.64 -7.77 19.89
C THR A 188 -10.39 -6.61 19.25
N SER A 189 -9.90 -6.05 18.13
CA SER A 189 -10.57 -4.95 17.44
C SER A 189 -11.97 -5.30 16.94
N LEU A 190 -12.20 -6.53 16.46
CA LEU A 190 -13.53 -6.99 16.04
C LEU A 190 -14.49 -7.12 17.22
N LYS A 191 -13.99 -7.55 18.39
CA LYS A 191 -14.78 -7.62 19.63
C LYS A 191 -15.10 -6.24 20.20
N ASP A 192 -14.15 -5.33 20.18
CA ASP A 192 -14.39 -3.93 20.57
C ASP A 192 -15.43 -3.28 19.65
N TRP A 193 -15.34 -3.52 18.34
CA TRP A 193 -16.31 -3.00 17.38
C TRP A 193 -17.71 -3.60 17.58
N GLN A 194 -17.79 -4.90 17.88
CA GLN A 194 -19.04 -5.58 18.23
C GLN A 194 -19.64 -5.00 19.52
N LEU A 195 -18.83 -4.78 20.55
CA LEU A 195 -19.26 -4.19 21.81
C LEU A 195 -19.75 -2.75 21.62
N SER A 196 -19.02 -1.94 20.86
CA SER A 196 -19.40 -0.56 20.54
C SER A 196 -20.74 -0.50 19.78
N ASN A 197 -20.98 -1.43 18.86
CA ASN A 197 -22.28 -1.55 18.19
C ASN A 197 -23.41 -1.86 19.17
N MET A 198 -23.20 -2.77 20.13
CA MET A 198 -24.20 -3.12 21.15
C MET A 198 -24.49 -1.98 22.13
N ASP A 199 -23.46 -1.22 22.51
CA ASP A 199 -23.54 -0.17 23.53
C ASP A 199 -24.02 1.18 22.95
N THR A 200 -23.46 1.58 21.81
CA THR A 200 -23.65 2.93 21.24
C THR A 200 -24.48 2.94 19.95
N GLY A 201 -24.72 1.77 19.34
CA GLY A 201 -25.31 1.68 18.01
C GLY A 201 -24.34 2.04 16.88
N GLU A 202 -23.02 2.07 17.13
CA GLU A 202 -22.01 2.28 16.09
C GLU A 202 -22.26 1.34 14.90
N PHE A 203 -22.08 1.83 13.67
CA PHE A 203 -22.24 0.99 12.49
C PHE A 203 -21.35 -0.26 12.54
N TYR A 204 -21.94 -1.42 12.29
CA TYR A 204 -21.26 -2.72 12.26
C TYR A 204 -21.47 -3.42 10.91
N CYS A 205 -20.43 -4.06 10.37
CA CYS A 205 -20.48 -4.75 9.09
C CYS A 205 -20.09 -6.22 9.21
N GLU A 206 -21.07 -7.11 9.10
CA GLU A 206 -20.87 -8.56 9.17
C GLU A 206 -19.95 -9.09 8.06
N ASP A 207 -20.00 -8.52 6.86
CA ASP A 207 -19.13 -8.97 5.76
C ASP A 207 -17.66 -8.67 6.04
N SER A 208 -17.36 -7.47 6.56
CA SER A 208 -15.98 -7.09 6.95
C SER A 208 -15.45 -7.97 8.08
N VAL A 209 -16.31 -8.29 9.06
CA VAL A 209 -15.98 -9.21 10.15
C VAL A 209 -15.71 -10.61 9.61
N SER A 210 -16.60 -11.13 8.76
CA SER A 210 -16.46 -12.46 8.18
C SER A 210 -15.19 -12.62 7.34
N ILE A 211 -14.78 -11.58 6.61
CA ILE A 211 -13.51 -11.58 5.87
C ILE A 211 -12.33 -11.64 6.83
N SER A 212 -12.37 -10.85 7.90
CA SER A 212 -11.28 -10.76 8.87
C SER A 212 -11.13 -12.06 9.67
N ASP A 213 -12.25 -12.66 10.11
CA ASP A 213 -12.29 -13.92 10.86
C ASP A 213 -11.75 -15.12 10.06
N ARG A 214 -11.74 -15.08 8.72
CA ARG A 214 -11.17 -16.17 7.88
C ARG A 214 -9.64 -16.20 7.89
N VAL A 215 -9.00 -15.13 8.36
CA VAL A 215 -7.54 -14.96 8.35
C VAL A 215 -6.96 -15.04 9.77
N LEU A 216 -7.83 -15.03 10.79
CA LEU A 216 -7.50 -15.23 12.20
C LEU A 216 -7.60 -16.71 12.57
#